data_AF-A0A547PC75-F1
#
_entry.id   AF-A0A547PC75-F1
#
_cell.length_a   1.000
_cell.length_b   1.000
_cell.length_c   1.000
_cell.angle_alpha   90.00
_cell.angle_beta   90.00
_cell.angle_gamma   90.00
#
_symmetry.space_group_name_H-M   'P 1'
#
loop_
_entity.id
_entity.type
_entity.pdbx_description
1 polymer ?
#
loop_
_entity_poly.entity_id
_entity_poly.type
_entity_poly.pdbx_seq_one_letter_code
_entity_poly.pdbx_strand_id
1 'polypeptide(L)'
;MVDFDSRLEAIERKNRFLSRIAIVFALIAVALAIWHISPASPAKAAGKIDVLQLRTLEIVDATGTVRARLGSDLPDAIIDGKTVGRGGEKVSGLMLYDGTGQERGGYVTFEPSGNIGLTLDTRKGQVALFAAGPQSGANLRLWDGEDAIELRADQDGTRLTSVQDGVVAVQLPVIEAIGPEACNAYRGAKGKLPREEIIKACTGRFPSELCQRCLAE
;
A
#
# COMPACT_ATOMS: atom_id res chain seq x y z
N MET A 1 -98.39 6.47 -24.73
CA MET A 1 -97.66 7.25 -23.70
C MET A 1 -96.30 6.59 -23.56
N VAL A 2 -95.24 7.26 -24.00
CA VAL A 2 -93.88 6.70 -24.01
C VAL A 2 -93.44 6.46 -22.57
N ASP A 3 -93.01 5.25 -22.26
CA ASP A 3 -92.58 4.84 -20.92
C ASP A 3 -91.18 5.41 -20.64
N PHE A 4 -91.17 6.62 -20.05
CA PHE A 4 -89.95 7.37 -19.73
C PHE A 4 -89.17 6.74 -18.58
N ASP A 5 -89.86 6.06 -17.65
CA ASP A 5 -89.25 5.48 -16.46
C ASP A 5 -88.39 4.26 -16.80
N SER A 6 -88.84 3.38 -17.70
CA SER A 6 -88.02 2.25 -18.15
C SER A 6 -86.78 2.68 -18.95
N ARG A 7 -86.86 3.78 -19.70
CA ARG A 7 -85.71 4.37 -20.40
C ARG A 7 -84.71 4.97 -19.42
N LEU A 8 -85.18 5.62 -18.35
CA LEU A 8 -84.34 6.20 -17.31
C LEU A 8 -83.58 5.11 -16.55
N GLU A 9 -84.26 4.03 -16.13
CA GLU A 9 -83.61 2.90 -15.46
C GLU A 9 -82.57 2.20 -16.33
N ALA A 10 -82.85 2.06 -17.63
CA ALA A 10 -81.92 1.45 -18.57
C ALA A 10 -80.64 2.30 -18.73
N ILE A 11 -80.78 3.63 -18.74
CA ILE A 11 -79.65 4.57 -18.78
C ILE A 11 -78.86 4.52 -17.47
N GLU A 12 -79.52 4.49 -16.31
CA GLU A 12 -78.83 4.41 -15.02
C GLU A 12 -78.05 3.11 -14.82
N ARG A 13 -78.58 1.97 -15.31
CA ARG A 13 -77.86 0.69 -15.28
C ARG A 13 -76.63 0.73 -16.18
N LYS A 14 -76.75 1.30 -17.39
CA LYS A 14 -75.61 1.48 -18.31
C LYS A 14 -74.57 2.44 -17.74
N ASN A 15 -75.01 3.53 -17.11
CA ASN A 15 -74.12 4.51 -16.50
C ASN A 15 -73.35 3.92 -15.30
N ARG A 16 -74.04 3.14 -14.44
CA ARG A 16 -73.38 2.40 -13.35
C ARG A 16 -72.37 1.37 -13.86
N PHE A 17 -72.67 0.69 -14.96
CA PHE A 17 -71.75 -0.26 -15.59
C PHE A 17 -70.50 0.44 -16.15
N LEU A 18 -70.69 1.52 -16.92
CA LEU A 18 -69.60 2.32 -17.47
C LEU A 18 -68.74 2.96 -16.37
N SER A 19 -69.36 3.46 -15.30
CA SER A 19 -68.66 4.03 -14.15
C SER A 19 -67.78 3.00 -13.44
N ARG A 20 -68.25 1.76 -13.26
CA ARG A 20 -67.44 0.66 -12.70
C ARG A 20 -66.25 0.31 -13.58
N ILE A 21 -66.45 0.26 -14.89
CA ILE A 21 -65.38 0.01 -15.86
C ILE A 21 -64.33 1.12 -15.80
N ALA A 22 -64.75 2.38 -15.77
CA ALA A 22 -63.84 3.52 -15.67
C ALA A 22 -63.00 3.49 -14.39
N ILE A 23 -63.59 3.10 -13.25
CA ILE A 23 -62.87 2.93 -11.98
C ILE A 23 -61.82 1.82 -12.09
N VAL A 24 -62.14 0.68 -12.69
CA VAL A 24 -61.18 -0.42 -12.89
C VAL A 24 -60.00 0.02 -13.76
N PHE A 25 -60.27 0.71 -14.87
CA PHE A 25 -59.20 1.25 -15.72
C PHE A 25 -58.34 2.30 -15.01
N ALA A 26 -58.95 3.16 -14.19
CA ALA A 26 -58.22 4.14 -13.38
C ALA A 26 -57.29 3.45 -12.36
N LEU A 27 -57.76 2.39 -11.70
CA LEU A 27 -56.94 1.61 -10.76
C LEU A 27 -55.77 0.90 -11.46
N ILE A 28 -56.01 0.34 -12.66
CA ILE A 28 -54.95 -0.29 -13.46
C ILE A 28 -53.91 0.76 -13.89
N ALA A 29 -54.35 1.95 -14.34
CA ALA A 29 -53.45 3.02 -14.73
C ALA A 29 -52.59 3.52 -13.55
N VAL A 30 -53.17 3.65 -12.36
CA VAL A 30 -52.45 4.00 -11.13
C VAL A 30 -51.44 2.91 -10.75
N ALA A 31 -51.83 1.63 -10.82
CA ALA A 31 -50.93 0.52 -10.52
C ALA A 31 -49.73 0.48 -11.49
N LEU A 32 -49.96 0.73 -12.78
CA LEU A 32 -48.90 0.84 -13.79
C LEU A 32 -48.00 2.05 -13.55
N ALA A 33 -48.57 3.20 -13.18
CA ALA A 33 -47.79 4.39 -12.83
C ALA A 33 -46.91 4.12 -11.60
N ILE A 34 -47.43 3.47 -10.56
CA ILE A 34 -46.66 3.07 -9.38
C ILE A 34 -45.56 2.08 -9.76
N TRP A 35 -45.82 1.14 -10.68
CA TRP A 35 -44.79 0.22 -11.18
C TRP A 35 -43.65 0.98 -11.88
N HIS A 36 -43.98 1.93 -12.76
CA HIS A 36 -42.98 2.71 -13.51
C HIS A 36 -42.20 3.71 -12.66
N ILE A 37 -42.81 4.22 -11.58
CA ILE A 37 -42.18 5.19 -10.66
C ILE A 37 -41.45 4.48 -9.53
N SER A 38 -41.82 3.24 -9.20
CA SER A 38 -41.09 2.43 -8.23
C SER A 38 -39.66 2.27 -8.74
N PRO A 39 -38.65 2.78 -8.02
CA PRO A 39 -37.28 2.53 -8.41
C PRO A 39 -37.11 1.02 -8.31
N ALA A 40 -37.00 0.35 -9.46
CA ALA A 40 -36.41 -0.95 -9.51
C ALA A 40 -35.03 -0.76 -8.88
N SER A 41 -34.92 -1.14 -7.61
CA SER A 41 -33.64 -1.43 -7.01
C SER A 41 -33.42 -2.91 -7.27
N PRO A 42 -32.88 -3.31 -8.43
CA PRO A 42 -32.00 -4.44 -8.35
C PRO A 42 -30.89 -3.93 -7.44
N ALA A 43 -30.89 -4.38 -6.19
CA ALA A 43 -29.62 -4.73 -5.60
C ALA A 43 -29.00 -5.71 -6.60
N LYS A 44 -28.30 -5.17 -7.61
CA LYS A 44 -27.38 -5.94 -8.43
C LYS A 44 -26.50 -6.58 -7.39
N ALA A 45 -26.67 -7.88 -7.18
CA ALA A 45 -25.68 -8.68 -6.50
C ALA A 45 -24.36 -8.29 -7.17
N ALA A 46 -23.54 -7.52 -6.46
CA ALA A 46 -22.28 -7.06 -6.99
C ALA A 46 -21.56 -8.35 -7.39
N GLY A 47 -21.34 -8.53 -8.70
CA GLY A 47 -20.68 -9.72 -9.19
C GLY A 47 -19.38 -9.88 -8.41
N LYS A 48 -19.15 -11.09 -7.89
CA LYS A 48 -17.91 -11.39 -7.18
C LYS A 48 -16.76 -11.10 -8.15
N ILE A 49 -15.91 -10.13 -7.82
CA ILE A 49 -14.68 -9.87 -8.56
C ILE A 49 -13.61 -10.76 -7.94
N ASP A 50 -13.15 -11.76 -8.68
CA ASP A 50 -12.11 -12.67 -8.21
C ASP A 50 -10.70 -12.08 -8.39
N VAL A 51 -10.46 -11.33 -9.47
CA VAL A 51 -9.17 -10.72 -9.79
C VAL A 51 -9.35 -9.29 -10.29
N LEU A 52 -8.58 -8.37 -9.73
CA LEU A 52 -8.50 -6.98 -10.17
C LEU A 52 -7.09 -6.69 -10.72
N GLN A 53 -6.98 -6.38 -12.01
CA GLN A 53 -5.72 -5.99 -12.64
C GLN A 53 -5.66 -4.47 -12.79
N LEU A 54 -4.66 -3.85 -12.19
CA LEU A 54 -4.45 -2.41 -12.20
C LEU A 54 -2.96 -2.09 -12.05
N ARG A 55 -2.56 -0.89 -12.45
CA ARG A 55 -1.19 -0.38 -12.22
C ARG A 55 -1.05 0.22 -10.83
N THR A 56 -2.10 0.92 -10.37
CA THR A 56 -2.11 1.64 -9.10
C THR A 56 -3.50 1.58 -8.48
N LEU A 57 -3.55 1.32 -7.17
CA LEU A 57 -4.71 1.45 -6.31
C LEU A 57 -4.36 2.42 -5.18
N GLU A 58 -5.17 3.46 -5.00
CA GLU A 58 -5.03 4.43 -3.92
C GLU A 58 -6.25 4.40 -3.02
N ILE A 59 -6.01 4.32 -1.71
CA ILE A 59 -7.02 4.54 -0.69
C ILE A 59 -6.92 5.99 -0.24
N VAL A 60 -7.97 6.75 -0.46
CA VAL A 60 -8.02 8.20 -0.19
C VAL A 60 -9.03 8.45 0.92
N ASP A 61 -8.66 9.30 1.90
CA ASP A 61 -9.57 9.67 2.98
C ASP A 61 -10.58 10.77 2.56
N ALA A 62 -11.47 11.14 3.49
CA ALA A 62 -12.53 12.13 3.24
C ALA A 62 -12.01 13.52 2.87
N THR A 63 -10.74 13.82 3.14
CA THR A 63 -10.10 15.10 2.83
C THR A 63 -9.34 15.09 1.50
N GLY A 64 -9.30 13.94 0.82
CA GLY A 64 -8.54 13.77 -0.42
C GLY A 64 -7.10 13.31 -0.21
N THR A 65 -6.70 12.97 1.02
CA THR A 65 -5.34 12.53 1.33
C THR A 65 -5.19 11.03 1.09
N VAL A 66 -4.17 10.63 0.32
CA VAL A 66 -3.81 9.22 0.11
C VAL A 66 -3.33 8.63 1.44
N ARG A 67 -3.88 7.48 1.83
CA ARG A 67 -3.56 6.74 3.07
C ARG A 67 -2.82 5.43 2.82
N ALA A 68 -3.07 4.83 1.67
CA ALA A 68 -2.34 3.67 1.20
C ALA A 68 -2.28 3.71 -0.33
N ARG A 69 -1.16 3.27 -0.90
CA ARG A 69 -0.98 3.11 -2.34
C ARG A 69 -0.38 1.75 -2.63
N LEU A 70 -1.07 0.93 -3.41
CA LEU A 70 -0.52 -0.28 -4.02
C LEU A 70 -0.16 0.05 -5.47
N GLY A 71 1.10 -0.05 -5.87
CA GLY A 71 1.55 0.36 -7.19
C GLY A 71 2.58 -0.59 -7.81
N SER A 72 2.53 -0.74 -9.13
CA SER A 72 3.59 -1.38 -9.94
C SER A 72 4.79 -0.46 -10.19
N ASP A 73 4.68 0.81 -9.82
CA ASP A 73 5.72 1.82 -9.91
C ASP A 73 5.36 2.91 -8.88
N LEU A 74 5.97 2.81 -7.69
CA LEU A 74 5.75 3.74 -6.59
C LEU A 74 6.60 5.00 -6.80
N PRO A 75 6.05 6.20 -6.53
CA PRO A 75 6.82 7.42 -6.68
C PRO A 75 7.95 7.50 -5.65
N ASP A 76 8.88 8.41 -5.92
CA ASP A 76 9.92 8.80 -4.98
C ASP A 76 9.34 9.23 -3.63
N ALA A 77 10.12 9.05 -2.57
CA ALA A 77 9.73 9.44 -1.23
C ALA A 77 9.71 10.97 -1.11
N ILE A 78 8.78 11.52 -0.33
CA ILE A 78 8.76 12.94 0.02
C ILE A 78 9.13 13.07 1.49
N ILE A 79 10.30 13.65 1.76
CA ILE A 79 10.80 13.88 3.12
C ILE A 79 10.97 15.38 3.30
N ASP A 80 10.25 15.97 4.26
CA ASP A 80 10.22 17.41 4.53
C ASP A 80 10.00 18.27 3.26
N GLY A 81 9.10 17.81 2.38
CA GLY A 81 8.77 18.47 1.12
C GLY A 81 9.79 18.32 -0.01
N LYS A 82 10.88 17.56 0.22
CA LYS A 82 11.88 17.24 -0.81
C LYS A 82 11.67 15.85 -1.37
N THR A 83 11.77 15.73 -2.68
CA THR A 83 11.80 14.44 -3.37
C THR A 83 13.13 13.74 -3.13
N VAL A 84 13.07 12.54 -2.57
CA VAL A 84 14.22 11.67 -2.32
C VAL A 84 14.07 10.43 -3.19
N GLY A 85 14.97 10.29 -4.15
CA GLY A 85 14.99 9.17 -5.08
C GLY A 85 15.28 7.84 -4.40
N ARG A 86 14.81 6.75 -4.99
CA ARG A 86 14.97 5.38 -4.44
C ARG A 86 16.28 4.70 -4.87
N GLY A 87 17.40 5.43 -4.83
CA GLY A 87 18.74 4.87 -5.10
C GLY A 87 18.96 4.35 -6.52
N GLY A 88 18.16 4.80 -7.49
CA GLY A 88 18.20 4.31 -8.88
C GLY A 88 17.38 3.03 -9.11
N GLU A 89 16.62 2.58 -8.11
CA GLU A 89 15.74 1.42 -8.22
C GLU A 89 14.29 1.82 -8.51
N LYS A 90 13.59 0.96 -9.25
CA LYS A 90 12.12 0.99 -9.35
C LYS A 90 11.53 0.21 -8.20
N VAL A 91 10.44 0.73 -7.63
CA VAL A 91 9.86 0.14 -6.42
C VAL A 91 8.39 -0.17 -6.67
N SER A 92 8.00 -1.40 -6.35
CA SER A 92 6.62 -1.89 -6.47
C SER A 92 6.14 -2.42 -5.14
N GLY A 93 4.84 -2.29 -4.85
CA GLY A 93 4.25 -2.83 -3.63
C GLY A 93 3.31 -1.85 -2.94
N LEU A 94 3.20 -1.98 -1.62
CA LEU A 94 2.32 -1.20 -0.77
C LEU A 94 3.11 -0.10 -0.06
N MET A 95 2.62 1.14 -0.14
CA MET A 95 3.10 2.27 0.63
C MET A 95 2.01 2.80 1.55
N LEU A 96 2.38 3.16 2.78
CA LEU A 96 1.47 3.66 3.81
C LEU A 96 1.75 5.13 4.10
N TYR A 97 0.69 5.90 4.31
CA TYR A 97 0.76 7.35 4.53
C TYR A 97 -0.06 7.79 5.75
N ASP A 98 0.41 8.81 6.46
CA ASP A 98 -0.34 9.44 7.55
C ASP A 98 -1.38 10.47 7.06
N GLY A 99 -2.09 11.13 7.97
CA GLY A 99 -3.15 12.09 7.63
C GLY A 99 -2.65 13.41 7.02
N THR A 100 -1.35 13.62 6.95
CA THR A 100 -0.73 14.71 6.21
C THR A 100 -0.28 14.28 4.82
N GLY A 101 -0.44 13.00 4.47
CA GLY A 101 0.07 12.41 3.23
C GLY A 101 1.56 12.06 3.29
N GLN A 102 2.18 12.09 4.47
CA GLN A 102 3.59 11.74 4.63
C GLN A 102 3.76 10.21 4.71
N GLU A 103 4.76 9.68 3.99
CA GLU A 103 5.13 8.26 4.00
C GLU A 103 5.47 7.78 5.42
N ARG A 104 4.94 6.61 5.81
CA ARG A 104 5.12 5.98 7.12
C ARG A 104 5.70 4.56 7.04
N GLY A 105 6.18 4.18 5.87
CA GLY A 105 6.72 2.86 5.56
C GLY A 105 5.87 2.09 4.55
N GLY A 106 6.32 0.88 4.21
CA GLY A 106 5.68 0.08 3.19
C GLY A 106 6.20 -1.35 3.13
N TYR A 107 5.59 -2.16 2.26
CA TYR A 107 6.04 -3.50 1.90
C TYR A 107 6.27 -3.53 0.39
N VAL A 108 7.53 -3.59 -0.01
CA VAL A 108 7.95 -3.27 -1.37
C VAL A 108 9.03 -4.20 -1.90
N THR A 109 9.04 -4.38 -3.21
CA THR A 109 10.09 -5.05 -3.98
C THR A 109 10.83 -4.00 -4.82
N PHE A 110 12.15 -4.16 -4.91
CA PHE A 110 13.06 -3.28 -5.62
C PHE A 110 13.57 -3.93 -6.90
N GLU A 111 13.69 -3.15 -7.97
CA GLU A 111 14.24 -3.58 -9.26
C GLU A 111 15.33 -2.59 -9.72
N PRO A 112 16.50 -3.06 -10.18
CA PRO A 112 16.78 -4.43 -10.61
C PRO A 112 17.35 -5.36 -9.52
N SER A 113 17.50 -4.90 -8.27
CA SER A 113 18.15 -5.74 -7.25
C SER A 113 17.35 -6.98 -6.87
N GLY A 114 16.02 -6.97 -7.06
CA GLY A 114 15.12 -8.03 -6.64
C GLY A 114 14.97 -8.15 -5.12
N ASN A 115 15.50 -7.17 -4.36
CA ASN A 115 15.36 -7.15 -2.91
C ASN A 115 13.90 -6.89 -2.53
N ILE A 116 13.50 -7.38 -1.37
CA ILE A 116 12.22 -7.06 -0.76
C ILE A 116 12.43 -6.41 0.61
N GLY A 117 11.59 -5.43 0.95
CA GLY A 117 11.68 -4.69 2.20
C GLY A 117 10.31 -4.41 2.81
N LEU A 118 10.21 -4.58 4.11
CA LEU A 118 9.16 -4.04 4.97
C LEU A 118 9.78 -2.94 5.84
N THR A 119 9.28 -1.72 5.71
CA THR A 119 9.81 -0.55 6.42
C THR A 119 8.78 0.04 7.37
N LEU A 120 9.25 0.63 8.47
CA LEU A 120 8.45 1.50 9.32
C LEU A 120 9.17 2.83 9.48
N ASP A 121 8.45 3.91 9.22
CA ASP A 121 9.02 5.25 9.24
C ASP A 121 8.34 6.10 10.30
N THR A 122 9.14 6.92 10.96
CA THR A 122 8.65 8.13 11.62
C THR A 122 8.55 9.24 10.59
N ARG A 123 7.97 10.38 10.99
CA ARG A 123 7.99 11.58 10.15
C ARG A 123 9.39 12.11 9.85
N LYS A 124 10.39 11.66 10.61
CA LYS A 124 11.80 12.07 10.46
C LYS A 124 12.63 11.08 9.63
N GLY A 125 12.08 9.92 9.30
CA GLY A 125 12.78 8.88 8.56
C GLY A 125 12.50 7.47 9.08
N GLN A 126 13.06 6.49 8.35
CA GLN A 126 12.94 5.06 8.63
C GLN A 126 13.56 4.69 9.98
N VAL A 127 12.83 3.89 10.76
CA VAL A 127 13.24 3.38 12.08
C VAL A 127 13.17 1.86 12.21
N ALA A 128 12.57 1.18 11.22
CA ALA A 128 12.65 -0.28 11.10
C ALA A 128 12.76 -0.72 9.65
N LEU A 129 13.51 -1.80 9.42
CA LEU A 129 13.66 -2.48 8.13
C LEU A 129 13.68 -3.97 8.37
N PHE A 130 12.81 -4.71 7.72
CA PHE A 130 12.93 -6.15 7.55
C PHE A 130 13.06 -6.44 6.05
N ALA A 131 14.21 -6.94 5.62
CA ALA A 131 14.48 -7.17 4.21
C ALA A 131 15.04 -8.55 3.94
N ALA A 132 14.88 -8.98 2.70
CA ALA A 132 15.47 -10.20 2.17
C ALA A 132 16.04 -9.96 0.77
N GLY A 133 17.14 -10.65 0.48
CA GLY A 133 17.75 -10.64 -0.85
C GLY A 133 16.98 -11.53 -1.83
N PRO A 134 17.17 -11.35 -3.15
CA PRO A 134 16.47 -12.12 -4.18
C PRO A 134 16.78 -13.63 -4.14
N GLN A 135 17.97 -14.01 -3.67
CA GLN A 135 18.44 -15.40 -3.67
C GLN A 135 18.67 -15.96 -2.27
N SER A 136 19.20 -15.13 -1.37
CA SER A 136 19.48 -15.50 0.01
C SER A 136 19.69 -14.23 0.83
N GLY A 137 19.79 -14.40 2.15
CA GLY A 137 20.02 -13.28 3.05
C GLY A 137 18.71 -12.70 3.58
N ALA A 138 18.65 -12.49 4.88
CA ALA A 138 17.60 -11.73 5.52
C ALA A 138 18.18 -10.86 6.64
N ASN A 139 17.60 -9.69 6.87
CA ASN A 139 17.95 -8.83 7.99
C ASN A 139 16.73 -8.12 8.57
N LEU A 140 16.68 -8.00 9.89
CA LEU A 140 15.79 -7.11 10.62
C LEU A 140 16.66 -6.08 11.34
N ARG A 141 16.42 -4.79 11.12
CA ARG A 141 17.15 -3.71 11.77
C ARG A 141 16.19 -2.67 12.33
N LEU A 142 16.43 -2.27 13.57
CA LEU A 142 15.71 -1.22 14.29
C LEU A 142 16.71 -0.12 14.64
N TRP A 143 16.35 1.14 14.42
CA TRP A 143 17.21 2.30 14.67
C TRP A 143 16.61 3.24 15.71
N ASP A 144 17.48 3.87 16.50
CA ASP A 144 17.21 5.10 17.26
C ASP A 144 18.41 6.05 17.11
N GLY A 145 18.31 7.02 16.19
CA GLY A 145 19.43 7.88 15.84
C GLY A 145 20.61 7.09 15.25
N GLU A 146 21.77 7.15 15.91
CA GLU A 146 22.97 6.39 15.51
C GLU A 146 23.05 5.00 16.15
N ASP A 147 22.15 4.70 17.08
CA ASP A 147 22.07 3.39 17.73
C ASP A 147 21.17 2.46 16.92
N ALA A 148 21.46 1.15 17.02
CA ALA A 148 20.64 0.15 16.34
C ALA A 148 20.75 -1.23 16.97
N ILE A 149 19.74 -2.06 16.72
CA ILE A 149 19.80 -3.51 16.88
C ILE A 149 19.52 -4.15 15.53
N GLU A 150 20.34 -5.12 15.13
CA GLU A 150 20.21 -5.85 13.87
C GLU A 150 20.26 -7.36 14.10
N LEU A 151 19.32 -8.09 13.53
CA LEU A 151 19.35 -9.53 13.35
C LEU A 151 19.60 -9.82 11.88
N ARG A 152 20.50 -10.74 11.57
CA ARG A 152 20.89 -11.02 10.20
C ARG A 152 21.23 -12.48 10.00
N ALA A 153 20.89 -13.00 8.83
CA ALA A 153 21.26 -14.33 8.37
C ALA A 153 21.63 -14.21 6.90
N ASP A 154 22.93 -14.16 6.59
CA ASP A 154 23.45 -14.03 5.23
C ASP A 154 24.75 -14.83 5.05
N GLN A 155 25.50 -14.57 3.98
CA GLN A 155 26.74 -15.28 3.66
C GLN A 155 27.84 -15.08 4.71
N ASP A 156 27.78 -14.00 5.50
CA ASP A 156 28.70 -13.76 6.62
C ASP A 156 28.24 -14.50 7.91
N GLY A 157 27.13 -15.25 7.83
CA GLY A 157 26.57 -16.04 8.92
C GLY A 157 25.40 -15.38 9.64
N THR A 158 24.80 -16.14 10.56
CA THR A 158 23.71 -15.67 11.41
C THR A 158 24.26 -14.86 12.57
N ARG A 159 23.76 -13.64 12.81
CA ARG A 159 24.24 -12.76 13.89
C ARG A 159 23.18 -11.82 14.44
N LEU A 160 23.35 -11.48 15.72
CA LEU A 160 22.74 -10.35 16.41
C LEU A 160 23.81 -9.28 16.62
N THR A 161 23.53 -8.04 16.21
CA THR A 161 24.44 -6.90 16.34
C THR A 161 23.75 -5.77 17.09
N SER A 162 24.40 -5.23 18.12
CA SER A 162 24.03 -3.97 18.77
C SER A 162 25.02 -2.90 18.36
N VAL A 163 24.52 -1.75 17.94
CA VAL A 163 25.27 -0.57 17.54
C VAL A 163 25.00 0.54 18.56
N GLN A 164 26.05 1.19 19.04
CA GLN A 164 25.99 2.36 19.92
C GLN A 164 26.87 3.45 19.33
N ASP A 165 26.38 4.70 19.29
CA ASP A 165 27.09 5.84 18.71
C ASP A 165 27.62 5.54 17.29
N GLY A 166 26.83 4.82 16.49
CA GLY A 166 27.16 4.47 15.11
C GLY A 166 28.21 3.36 14.94
N VAL A 167 28.72 2.76 16.03
CA VAL A 167 29.72 1.68 15.98
C VAL A 167 29.20 0.38 16.59
N VAL A 168 29.64 -0.77 16.07
CA VAL A 168 29.31 -2.08 16.65
C VAL A 168 29.83 -2.15 18.09
N ALA A 169 28.91 -2.21 19.05
CA ALA A 169 29.21 -2.39 20.46
C ALA A 169 29.25 -3.87 20.85
N VAL A 170 28.32 -4.67 20.31
CA VAL A 170 28.22 -6.12 20.56
C VAL A 170 27.82 -6.82 19.28
N GLN A 171 28.44 -7.96 18.99
CA GLN A 171 28.04 -8.83 17.89
C GLN A 171 28.17 -10.30 18.28
N LEU A 172 27.09 -11.06 18.10
CA LEU A 172 26.96 -12.44 18.54
C LEU A 172 26.42 -13.33 17.40
N PRO A 173 27.18 -14.34 16.94
CA PRO A 173 28.59 -14.57 17.20
C PRO A 173 29.44 -13.42 16.62
N VAL A 174 30.65 -13.27 17.14
CA VAL A 174 31.63 -12.36 16.57
C VAL A 174 31.99 -12.86 15.17
N ILE A 175 31.96 -11.98 14.18
CA ILE A 175 32.47 -12.28 12.85
C ILE A 175 33.97 -11.99 12.79
N GLU A 176 34.73 -12.93 12.24
CA GLU A 176 36.20 -12.82 12.16
C GLU A 176 36.66 -12.18 10.85
N ALA A 177 35.79 -12.19 9.83
CA ALA A 177 36.05 -11.63 8.51
C ALA A 177 34.76 -11.09 7.89
N ILE A 178 34.89 -10.06 7.05
CA ILE A 178 33.83 -9.59 6.15
C ILE A 178 33.90 -10.45 4.89
N GLY A 179 32.79 -11.03 4.46
CA GLY A 179 32.74 -11.79 3.23
C GLY A 179 33.11 -10.96 2.00
N PRO A 180 33.60 -11.59 0.93
CA PRO A 180 34.12 -10.91 -0.24
C PRO A 180 33.06 -10.05 -0.94
N GLU A 181 31.80 -10.51 -0.98
CA GLU A 181 30.70 -9.74 -1.58
C GLU A 181 30.46 -8.41 -0.83
N ALA A 182 30.29 -8.48 0.49
CA ALA A 182 30.08 -7.30 1.31
C ALA A 182 31.29 -6.35 1.25
N CYS A 183 32.50 -6.89 1.31
CA CYS A 183 33.70 -6.06 1.23
C CYS A 183 33.88 -5.40 -0.15
N ASN A 184 33.60 -6.12 -1.23
CA ASN A 184 33.61 -5.57 -2.59
C ASN A 184 32.54 -4.50 -2.78
N ALA A 185 31.38 -4.62 -2.15
CA ALA A 185 30.35 -3.58 -2.18
C ALA A 185 30.87 -2.26 -1.57
N TYR A 186 31.55 -2.32 -0.42
CA TYR A 186 32.16 -1.12 0.18
C TYR A 186 33.29 -0.55 -0.68
N ARG A 187 34.13 -1.40 -1.28
CA ARG A 187 35.19 -0.96 -2.20
C ARG A 187 34.62 -0.34 -3.47
N GLY A 188 33.54 -0.91 -4.02
CA GLY A 188 32.85 -0.41 -5.21
C GLY A 188 32.13 0.94 -4.99
N ALA A 189 31.94 1.34 -3.73
CA ALA A 189 31.47 2.68 -3.38
C ALA A 189 32.59 3.75 -3.43
N LYS A 190 33.87 3.34 -3.47
CA LYS A 190 35.00 4.27 -3.65
C LYS A 190 34.81 5.04 -4.96
N GLY A 191 34.85 6.38 -4.88
CA GLY A 191 34.62 7.28 -6.02
C GLY A 191 33.16 7.69 -6.24
N LYS A 192 32.20 7.04 -5.56
CA LYS A 192 30.79 7.47 -5.53
C LYS A 192 30.44 8.21 -4.24
N LEU A 193 31.05 7.80 -3.13
CA LEU A 193 30.83 8.37 -1.81
C LEU A 193 32.16 8.80 -1.16
N PRO A 194 32.14 9.81 -0.27
CA PRO A 194 33.29 10.15 0.57
C PRO A 194 33.76 8.93 1.38
N ARG A 195 35.08 8.80 1.58
CA ARG A 195 35.67 7.67 2.34
C ARG A 195 35.11 7.56 3.76
N GLU A 196 34.86 8.71 4.39
CA GLU A 196 34.31 8.77 5.75
C GLU A 196 32.90 8.16 5.82
N GLU A 197 32.05 8.40 4.83
CA GLU A 197 30.71 7.79 4.74
C GLU A 197 30.79 6.27 4.54
N ILE A 198 31.74 5.80 3.72
CA ILE A 198 31.96 4.36 3.51
C ILE A 198 32.41 3.69 4.81
N ILE A 199 33.35 4.31 5.54
CA ILE A 199 33.82 3.80 6.83
C ILE A 199 32.69 3.80 7.85
N LYS A 200 31.91 4.88 7.95
CA LYS A 200 30.74 4.97 8.84
C LYS A 200 29.71 3.88 8.54
N ALA A 201 29.39 3.66 7.27
CA ALA A 201 28.46 2.62 6.85
C ALA A 201 28.96 1.21 7.21
N CYS A 202 30.27 0.96 7.07
CA CYS A 202 30.87 -0.32 7.42
C CYS A 202 30.90 -0.55 8.94
N THR A 203 31.36 0.44 9.71
CA THR A 203 31.52 0.36 11.17
C THR A 203 30.19 0.25 11.92
N GLY A 204 29.08 0.67 11.30
CA GLY A 204 27.72 0.42 11.78
C GLY A 204 27.17 -0.98 11.47
N ARG A 205 28.01 -1.91 10.99
CA ARG A 205 27.65 -3.31 10.65
C ARG A 205 28.73 -4.34 11.02
N PHE A 206 29.99 -3.93 10.96
CA PHE A 206 31.16 -4.78 11.21
C PHE A 206 32.10 -4.09 12.20
N PRO A 207 32.88 -4.83 13.00
CA PRO A 207 33.96 -4.28 13.82
C PRO A 207 34.92 -3.38 13.03
N SER A 208 35.37 -2.29 13.66
CA SER A 208 36.18 -1.25 13.02
C SER A 208 37.48 -1.78 12.40
N GLU A 209 38.12 -2.74 13.05
CA GLU A 209 39.36 -3.37 12.55
C GLU A 209 39.12 -4.16 11.26
N LEU A 210 37.94 -4.75 11.09
CA LEU A 210 37.57 -5.46 9.87
C LEU A 210 37.28 -4.49 8.72
N CYS A 211 36.61 -3.38 9.02
CA CYS A 211 36.35 -2.33 8.03
C CYS A 211 37.64 -1.70 7.50
N GLN A 212 38.60 -1.42 8.38
CA GLN A 212 39.90 -0.91 7.98
C GLN A 212 40.64 -1.89 7.08
N ARG A 213 40.70 -3.18 7.45
CA ARG A 213 41.30 -4.24 6.63
C ARG A 213 40.62 -4.37 5.27
N CYS A 214 39.29 -4.40 5.25
CA CYS A 214 38.53 -4.45 4.01
C CYS A 214 38.83 -3.26 3.09
N LEU A 215 38.94 -2.04 3.60
CA LEU A 215 39.10 -0.83 2.78
C LEU A 215 40.54 -0.44 2.47
N ALA A 216 41.53 -1.13 3.06
CA ALA A 216 42.95 -0.91 2.84
C ALA A 216 43.44 -1.45 1.48
N GLU A 217 42.78 -2.49 0.95
CA GLU A 217 42.96 -2.99 -0.42
C GLU A 217 42.26 -2.09 -1.46
#